data_AF-A0A1Q8Z861-F1
#
_entry.id   AF-A0A1Q8Z861-F1
#
_cell.length_a   1.000
_cell.length_b   1.000
_cell.length_c   1.000
_cell.angle_alpha   90.00
_cell.angle_beta   90.00
_cell.angle_gamma   90.00
#
_symmetry.space_group_name_H-M   'P 1'
#
loop_
_entity.id
_entity.type
_entity.pdbx_description
1 polymer ?
#
loop_
_entity_poly.entity_id
_entity_poly.type
_entity_poly.pdbx_seq_one_letter_code
_entity_poly.pdbx_strand_id
1 'polypeptide(L)'
;MTLQFKLKSLGGLLLGSCVLLATGESDQAISTGHPLETIPQQRAMIQAQFNPPWFPFFDQVNNPISVRFPASQRVDITPPPPPVSGFDQAILKLCGPIGSSVSPQGFRQLMASYPTVFRQIKQATGGELSLGRSQDAEFLEDLTRIWFKQEAFVHIFCGEISGSRKIGGLHFRGRYLQLQTEGMGGRLPNNTGREEVVPGVVYTLGVVIKRGNQLIRDSLKGYSYVTDGQELLTIATIAFKAQDKTEGACLYPVTDADSGQSFRAVFVRQRGAIVTFYPDATPQGRSCQPPR
;
A
#
# COMPACT_ATOMS: atom_id res chain seq x y z
N MET A 1 -15.55 15.28 -16.32
CA MET A 1 -16.18 14.22 -17.13
C MET A 1 -15.94 12.92 -16.38
N THR A 2 -16.94 12.42 -15.66
CA THR A 2 -16.78 11.34 -14.68
C THR A 2 -17.23 10.04 -15.33
N LEU A 3 -16.30 9.16 -15.69
CA LEU A 3 -16.65 7.80 -16.11
C LEU A 3 -16.73 6.92 -14.86
N GLN A 4 -17.95 6.51 -14.50
CA GLN A 4 -18.18 5.39 -13.60
C GLN A 4 -18.35 4.11 -14.42
N PHE A 5 -17.55 3.08 -14.13
CA PHE A 5 -17.78 1.72 -14.62
C PHE A 5 -18.13 0.80 -13.45
N LYS A 6 -19.39 0.38 -13.40
CA LYS A 6 -19.85 -0.79 -12.64
C LYS A 6 -19.77 -2.01 -13.55
N LEU A 7 -19.01 -3.04 -13.17
CA LEU A 7 -19.18 -4.39 -13.72
C LEU A 7 -19.81 -5.30 -12.67
N LYS A 8 -21.04 -5.74 -12.97
CA LYS A 8 -21.70 -6.88 -12.33
C LYS A 8 -21.21 -8.16 -13.03
N SER A 9 -20.74 -9.14 -12.26
CA SER A 9 -20.54 -10.51 -12.74
C SER A 9 -21.74 -11.37 -12.34
N LEU A 10 -22.31 -12.07 -13.32
CA LEU A 10 -23.41 -13.01 -13.21
C LEU A 10 -22.90 -14.41 -13.57
N GLY A 11 -23.15 -15.38 -12.68
CA GLY A 11 -23.64 -16.73 -13.01
C GLY A 11 -22.66 -17.75 -13.59
N GLY A 12 -22.67 -18.96 -12.99
CA GLY A 12 -22.16 -20.16 -13.65
C GLY A 12 -21.95 -21.37 -12.73
N LEU A 13 -23.03 -22.01 -12.29
CA LEU A 13 -23.04 -23.39 -11.76
C LEU A 13 -22.56 -24.37 -12.83
N LEU A 14 -21.81 -25.41 -12.45
CA LEU A 14 -21.85 -26.73 -13.10
C LEU A 14 -21.51 -27.83 -12.08
N LEU A 15 -22.48 -28.74 -11.92
CA LEU A 15 -22.42 -30.00 -11.19
C LEU A 15 -21.68 -31.07 -12.00
N GLY A 16 -20.98 -31.96 -11.31
CA GLY A 16 -20.47 -33.22 -11.88
C GLY A 16 -20.13 -34.21 -10.76
N SER A 17 -20.95 -35.26 -10.63
CA SER A 17 -20.85 -36.35 -9.65
C SER A 17 -20.19 -37.61 -10.24
N CYS A 18 -19.92 -38.58 -9.34
CA CYS A 18 -19.57 -40.01 -9.53
C CYS A 18 -18.07 -40.36 -9.58
N VAL A 19 -17.56 -41.45 -8.97
CA VAL A 19 -18.11 -42.56 -8.15
C VAL A 19 -16.94 -43.22 -7.38
N LEU A 20 -17.28 -43.86 -6.25
CA LEU A 20 -16.50 -44.74 -5.37
C LEU A 20 -15.66 -45.84 -6.05
N LEU A 21 -14.58 -46.28 -5.38
CA LEU A 21 -14.44 -47.67 -4.89
C LEU A 21 -13.38 -47.76 -3.75
N ALA A 22 -13.70 -48.58 -2.75
CA ALA A 22 -12.99 -48.78 -1.48
C ALA A 22 -11.90 -49.86 -1.56
N THR A 23 -10.98 -49.90 -0.59
CA THR A 23 -10.86 -50.95 0.47
C THR A 23 -9.51 -50.80 1.21
N GLY A 24 -9.51 -50.98 2.54
CA GLY A 24 -8.28 -51.25 3.29
C GLY A 24 -8.32 -50.80 4.75
N GLU A 25 -8.92 -51.61 5.61
CA GLU A 25 -8.82 -51.53 7.08
C GLU A 25 -7.39 -51.76 7.58
N SER A 26 -6.99 -51.03 8.61
CA SER A 26 -6.34 -51.63 9.79
C SER A 26 -6.32 -50.63 10.95
N ASP A 27 -7.03 -51.00 12.00
CA ASP A 27 -6.97 -50.42 13.34
C ASP A 27 -5.54 -50.47 13.90
N GLN A 28 -5.09 -49.40 14.57
CA GLN A 28 -4.56 -49.46 15.94
C GLN A 28 -4.60 -48.05 16.57
N ALA A 29 -5.39 -47.93 17.63
CA ALA A 29 -5.43 -46.80 18.52
C ALA A 29 -4.28 -46.88 19.54
N ILE A 30 -3.46 -45.82 19.63
CA ILE A 30 -2.70 -45.51 20.85
C ILE A 30 -3.07 -44.07 21.24
N SER A 31 -3.85 -44.01 22.31
CA SER A 31 -4.27 -42.81 23.02
C SER A 31 -3.18 -42.38 24.00
N THR A 32 -2.58 -41.22 23.78
CA THR A 32 -2.06 -40.37 24.86
C THR A 32 -2.57 -38.96 24.67
N GLY A 33 -3.57 -38.61 25.48
CA GLY A 33 -4.22 -37.32 25.48
C GLY A 33 -3.23 -36.20 25.79
N HIS A 34 -3.01 -35.35 24.80
CA HIS A 34 -2.65 -33.96 25.02
C HIS A 34 -3.93 -33.13 24.82
N PRO A 35 -4.24 -32.17 25.70
CA PRO A 35 -5.39 -31.31 25.49
C PRO A 35 -5.20 -30.56 24.17
N LEU A 36 -6.17 -30.68 23.27
CA LEU A 36 -6.34 -29.78 22.14
C LEU A 36 -6.65 -28.39 22.72
N GLU A 37 -5.61 -27.66 23.10
CA GLU A 37 -5.71 -26.22 23.30
C GLU A 37 -6.23 -25.62 22.01
N THR A 38 -7.36 -24.95 22.12
CA THR A 38 -8.05 -24.37 20.99
C THR A 38 -7.12 -23.38 20.28
N ILE A 39 -7.06 -23.43 18.95
CA ILE A 39 -6.28 -22.53 18.07
C ILE A 39 -6.37 -21.02 18.46
N PRO A 40 -7.49 -20.50 19.03
CA PRO A 40 -7.55 -19.14 19.57
C PRO A 40 -6.63 -18.87 20.78
N GLN A 41 -6.42 -19.84 21.67
CA GLN A 41 -5.59 -19.68 22.87
C GLN A 41 -4.10 -19.64 22.54
N GLN A 42 -3.66 -20.38 21.53
CA GLN A 42 -2.28 -20.34 21.02
C GLN A 42 -1.96 -19.01 20.33
N ARG A 43 -2.93 -18.39 19.65
CA ARG A 43 -2.81 -17.01 19.12
C ARG A 43 -2.74 -15.95 20.22
N ALA A 44 -3.53 -16.12 21.30
CA ALA A 44 -3.51 -15.20 22.44
C ALA A 44 -2.20 -15.30 23.24
N MET A 45 -1.61 -16.49 23.37
CA MET A 45 -0.31 -16.67 24.05
C MET A 45 0.88 -16.09 23.24
N ILE A 46 0.86 -16.17 21.91
CA ILE A 46 1.87 -15.51 21.05
C ILE A 46 1.76 -13.97 21.16
N GLN A 47 0.56 -13.42 21.33
CA GLN A 47 0.35 -11.98 21.54
C GLN A 47 0.75 -11.50 22.95
N ALA A 48 0.67 -12.36 23.98
CA ALA A 48 0.99 -12.00 25.36
C ALA A 48 2.50 -12.00 25.69
N GLN A 49 3.34 -12.67 24.88
CA GLN A 49 4.80 -12.77 25.14
C GLN A 49 5.65 -11.66 24.53
N PHE A 50 5.08 -10.81 23.67
CA PHE A 50 5.75 -9.62 23.17
C PHE A 50 4.80 -8.45 23.35
N ASN A 51 5.08 -7.58 24.31
CA ASN A 51 4.64 -6.19 24.22
C ASN A 51 5.62 -5.52 23.25
N PRO A 52 5.32 -5.46 21.93
CA PRO A 52 6.22 -4.77 21.02
C PRO A 52 6.41 -3.32 21.50
N PRO A 53 7.58 -2.72 21.26
CA PRO A 53 7.83 -1.31 21.61
C PRO A 53 7.12 -0.33 20.65
N TRP A 54 5.96 -0.72 20.12
CA TRP A 54 5.11 0.02 19.20
C TRP A 54 3.64 -0.39 19.34
N PHE A 55 2.74 0.49 18.92
CA PHE A 55 1.31 0.22 18.79
C PHE A 55 1.00 -0.37 17.40
N PRO A 56 -0.15 -1.01 17.17
CA PRO A 56 -0.55 -1.38 15.81
C PRO A 56 -0.72 -0.14 14.92
N PHE A 57 -0.56 -0.32 13.61
CA PHE A 57 -1.07 0.59 12.58
C PHE A 57 -2.57 0.40 12.36
N PHE A 58 -3.07 -0.84 12.50
CA PHE A 58 -4.46 -1.22 12.26
C PHE A 58 -4.98 -2.12 13.37
N ASP A 59 -6.19 -1.88 13.87
CA ASP A 59 -6.88 -2.78 14.79
C ASP A 59 -8.40 -2.75 14.57
N GLN A 60 -9.17 -3.42 15.43
CA GLN A 60 -10.64 -3.49 15.32
C GLN A 60 -11.34 -2.65 16.40
N VAL A 61 -10.59 -1.83 17.13
CA VAL A 61 -11.06 -1.13 18.32
C VAL A 61 -11.11 0.36 18.05
N ASN A 62 -12.31 0.93 18.09
CA ASN A 62 -12.47 2.37 18.04
C ASN A 62 -11.94 3.02 19.33
N ASN A 63 -10.69 3.50 19.29
CA ASN A 63 -9.92 3.95 20.44
C ASN A 63 -9.46 5.42 20.30
N PRO A 64 -10.38 6.38 20.07
CA PRO A 64 -10.03 7.70 19.56
C PRO A 64 -9.11 8.47 20.51
N ILE A 65 -8.05 9.07 19.98
CA ILE A 65 -7.06 9.86 20.72
C ILE A 65 -6.99 11.29 20.18
N SER A 66 -6.48 12.21 21.00
CA SER A 66 -6.15 13.56 20.53
C SER A 66 -4.86 13.51 19.71
N VAL A 67 -4.88 14.14 18.55
CA VAL A 67 -3.75 14.24 17.61
C VAL A 67 -3.54 15.70 17.19
N ARG A 68 -2.50 15.99 16.40
CA ARG A 68 -2.23 17.35 15.90
C ARG A 68 -3.32 17.86 14.96
N PHE A 69 -3.82 16.99 14.08
CA PHE A 69 -4.90 17.31 13.15
C PHE A 69 -5.88 16.12 12.99
N PRO A 70 -7.21 16.35 13.03
CA PRO A 70 -7.89 17.62 13.30
C PRO A 70 -7.67 18.14 14.72
N ALA A 71 -7.43 19.45 14.86
CA ALA A 71 -7.27 20.07 16.16
C ALA A 71 -8.56 19.98 16.99
N SER A 72 -8.42 19.78 18.30
CA SER A 72 -9.53 19.74 19.27
C SER A 72 -10.56 18.62 19.04
N GLN A 73 -10.23 17.61 18.22
CA GLN A 73 -11.05 16.43 18.02
C GLN A 73 -10.26 15.18 18.41
N ARG A 74 -10.96 14.17 18.93
CA ARG A 74 -10.40 12.84 19.12
C ARG A 74 -10.76 11.98 17.92
N VAL A 75 -9.77 11.32 17.34
CA VAL A 75 -9.94 10.47 16.16
C VAL A 75 -9.23 9.15 16.39
N ASP A 76 -9.78 8.10 15.78
CA ASP A 76 -9.13 6.80 15.74
C ASP A 76 -7.98 6.83 14.72
N ILE A 77 -6.77 6.51 15.18
CA ILE A 77 -5.54 6.47 14.38
C ILE A 77 -5.15 5.04 13.98
N THR A 78 -5.90 4.04 14.41
CA THR A 78 -5.68 2.62 14.16
C THR A 78 -6.89 2.01 13.45
N PRO A 79 -7.19 2.44 12.21
CA PRO A 79 -8.38 1.97 11.51
C PRO A 79 -8.35 0.44 11.30
N PRO A 80 -9.49 -0.18 10.97
CA PRO A 80 -9.55 -1.57 10.56
C PRO A 80 -8.50 -1.91 9.49
N PRO A 81 -7.85 -3.09 9.55
CA PRO A 81 -6.95 -3.53 8.49
C PRO A 81 -7.62 -3.42 7.11
N PRO A 82 -7.03 -2.70 6.14
CA PRO A 82 -7.61 -2.57 4.82
C PRO A 82 -7.54 -3.89 4.06
N PRO A 83 -8.43 -4.13 3.08
CA PRO A 83 -8.29 -5.25 2.17
C PRO A 83 -6.99 -5.15 1.36
N VAL A 84 -6.43 -6.31 1.02
CA VAL A 84 -5.20 -6.44 0.20
C VAL A 84 -5.56 -7.19 -1.07
N SER A 85 -5.48 -6.52 -2.21
CA SER A 85 -5.76 -7.11 -3.51
C SER A 85 -4.67 -8.11 -3.95
N GLY A 86 -4.94 -8.90 -4.99
CA GLY A 86 -3.89 -9.76 -5.58
C GLY A 86 -2.70 -8.94 -6.10
N PHE A 87 -2.98 -7.77 -6.69
CA PHE A 87 -1.94 -6.87 -7.17
C PHE A 87 -1.13 -6.25 -6.02
N ASP A 88 -1.77 -5.90 -4.90
CA ASP A 88 -1.09 -5.44 -3.69
C ASP A 88 -0.09 -6.49 -3.18
N GLN A 89 -0.53 -7.75 -3.08
CA GLN A 89 0.35 -8.86 -2.67
C GLN A 89 1.54 -9.01 -3.62
N ALA A 90 1.33 -8.82 -4.92
CA ALA A 90 2.40 -8.89 -5.91
C ALA A 90 3.38 -7.72 -5.81
N ILE A 91 2.91 -6.51 -5.49
CA ILE A 91 3.78 -5.36 -5.14
C ILE A 91 4.62 -5.70 -3.90
N LEU A 92 3.99 -6.18 -2.82
CA LEU A 92 4.70 -6.52 -1.58
C LEU A 92 5.75 -7.61 -1.80
N LYS A 93 5.41 -8.63 -2.60
CA LYS A 93 6.36 -9.68 -3.02
C LYS A 93 7.52 -9.13 -3.83
N LEU A 94 7.25 -8.22 -4.78
CA LEU A 94 8.28 -7.56 -5.57
C LEU A 94 9.20 -6.69 -4.70
N CYS A 95 8.63 -5.98 -3.72
CA CYS A 95 9.39 -5.17 -2.75
C CYS A 95 10.29 -6.01 -1.85
N GLY A 96 9.90 -7.24 -1.50
CA GLY A 96 10.65 -8.06 -0.55
C GLY A 96 10.75 -7.42 0.84
N PRO A 97 11.78 -7.76 1.64
CA PRO A 97 12.03 -7.14 2.94
C PRO A 97 12.17 -5.61 2.86
N ILE A 98 11.93 -4.90 3.96
CA ILE A 98 12.07 -3.43 3.99
C ILE A 98 13.51 -2.98 3.81
N GLY A 99 13.70 -1.96 2.97
CA GLY A 99 15.02 -1.51 2.52
C GLY A 99 15.64 -2.33 1.39
N SER A 100 14.93 -3.32 0.84
CA SER A 100 15.34 -3.99 -0.40
C SER A 100 15.15 -3.07 -1.62
N SER A 101 16.00 -3.28 -2.64
CA SER A 101 15.83 -2.64 -3.94
C SER A 101 14.92 -3.47 -4.84
N VAL A 102 14.30 -2.80 -5.81
CA VAL A 102 13.47 -3.44 -6.86
C VAL A 102 14.13 -3.17 -8.20
N SER A 103 14.26 -4.19 -9.04
CA SER A 103 14.79 -4.02 -10.39
C SER A 103 13.70 -3.56 -11.37
N PRO A 104 14.05 -2.73 -12.38
CA PRO A 104 13.15 -2.39 -13.48
C PRO A 104 12.58 -3.63 -14.19
N GLN A 105 13.38 -4.70 -14.30
CA GLN A 105 12.95 -5.95 -14.93
C GLN A 105 11.88 -6.67 -14.10
N GLY A 106 12.01 -6.68 -12.78
CA GLY A 106 10.98 -7.24 -11.89
C GLY A 106 9.65 -6.49 -12.01
N PHE A 107 9.70 -5.16 -12.15
CA PHE A 107 8.50 -4.36 -12.41
C PHE A 107 7.87 -4.66 -13.78
N ARG A 108 8.67 -4.82 -14.83
CA ARG A 108 8.15 -5.24 -16.15
C ARG A 108 7.46 -6.61 -16.09
N GLN A 109 8.05 -7.56 -15.37
CA GLN A 109 7.45 -8.88 -15.13
C GLN A 109 6.14 -8.78 -14.31
N LEU A 110 6.09 -7.89 -13.32
CA LEU A 110 4.86 -7.59 -12.58
C LEU A 110 3.77 -7.08 -13.53
N MET A 111 4.06 -6.08 -14.37
CA MET A 111 3.08 -5.56 -15.35
C MET A 111 2.62 -6.64 -16.34
N ALA A 112 3.53 -7.50 -16.81
CA ALA A 112 3.19 -8.60 -17.71
C ALA A 112 2.29 -9.66 -17.04
N SER A 113 2.48 -9.89 -15.73
CA SER A 113 1.67 -10.83 -14.95
C SER A 113 0.28 -10.26 -14.59
N TYR A 114 0.12 -8.94 -14.66
CA TYR A 114 -1.12 -8.22 -14.37
C TYR A 114 -1.56 -7.37 -15.58
N PRO A 115 -1.89 -8.00 -16.73
CA PRO A 115 -2.15 -7.27 -17.97
C PRO A 115 -3.40 -6.37 -17.89
N THR A 116 -4.36 -6.69 -17.02
CA THR A 116 -5.52 -5.82 -16.78
C THR A 116 -5.11 -4.51 -16.11
N VAL A 117 -4.25 -4.58 -15.09
CA VAL A 117 -3.71 -3.39 -14.39
C VAL A 117 -2.91 -2.54 -15.36
N PHE A 118 -2.03 -3.17 -16.15
CA PHE A 118 -1.25 -2.49 -17.19
C PHE A 118 -2.14 -1.73 -18.18
N ARG A 119 -3.19 -2.38 -18.71
CA ARG A 119 -4.14 -1.73 -19.63
C ARG A 119 -4.89 -0.58 -18.98
N GLN A 120 -5.31 -0.72 -17.72
CA GLN A 120 -6.03 0.32 -17.00
C GLN A 120 -5.17 1.56 -16.77
N ILE A 121 -3.90 1.38 -16.37
CA ILE A 121 -2.94 2.50 -16.26
C ILE A 121 -2.77 3.19 -17.60
N LYS A 122 -2.55 2.41 -18.67
CA LYS A 122 -2.38 2.92 -20.03
C LYS A 122 -3.59 3.73 -20.50
N GLN A 123 -4.80 3.20 -20.29
CA GLN A 123 -6.05 3.90 -20.60
C GLN A 123 -6.18 5.20 -19.80
N ALA A 124 -5.90 5.16 -18.50
CA ALA A 124 -6.01 6.31 -17.61
C ALA A 124 -5.06 7.47 -17.97
N THR A 125 -3.96 7.17 -18.67
CA THR A 125 -2.98 8.17 -19.14
C THR A 125 -3.18 8.58 -20.61
N GLY A 126 -4.28 8.16 -21.24
CA GLY A 126 -4.56 8.47 -22.66
C GLY A 126 -3.73 7.65 -23.65
N GLY A 127 -3.18 6.50 -23.24
CA GLY A 127 -2.49 5.55 -24.11
C GLY A 127 -0.98 5.76 -24.27
N GLU A 128 -0.43 6.89 -23.82
CA GLU A 128 0.98 7.23 -24.00
C GLU A 128 1.55 8.08 -22.84
N LEU A 129 2.80 7.82 -22.45
CA LEU A 129 3.53 8.63 -21.46
C LEU A 129 4.55 9.56 -22.12
N SER A 130 5.05 9.17 -23.29
CA SER A 130 5.88 9.97 -24.18
C SER A 130 5.13 10.17 -25.49
N LEU A 131 5.19 11.37 -26.06
CA LEU A 131 4.42 11.72 -27.25
C LEU A 131 4.71 10.76 -28.42
N GLY A 132 3.66 10.21 -29.00
CA GLY A 132 3.73 9.29 -30.14
C GLY A 132 4.09 7.84 -29.78
N ARG A 133 4.40 7.56 -28.52
CA ARG A 133 4.81 6.24 -28.03
C ARG A 133 3.64 5.54 -27.35
N SER A 134 2.79 4.93 -28.18
CA SER A 134 1.52 4.32 -27.77
C SER A 134 1.48 2.80 -27.88
N GLN A 135 2.53 2.15 -28.41
CA GLN A 135 2.58 0.68 -28.43
C GLN A 135 2.77 0.13 -27.01
N ASP A 136 2.28 -1.08 -26.73
CA ASP A 136 2.37 -1.68 -25.39
C ASP A 136 3.81 -1.77 -24.88
N ALA A 137 4.74 -2.18 -25.75
CA ALA A 137 6.16 -2.27 -25.40
C ALA A 137 6.76 -0.90 -25.06
N GLU A 138 6.42 0.13 -25.85
CA GLU A 138 6.90 1.49 -25.63
C GLU A 138 6.32 2.11 -24.36
N PHE A 139 5.01 1.91 -24.14
CA PHE A 139 4.33 2.36 -22.94
C PHE A 139 4.92 1.72 -21.69
N LEU A 140 5.18 0.40 -21.72
CA LEU A 140 5.81 -0.31 -20.60
C LEU A 140 7.23 0.20 -20.35
N GLU A 141 7.99 0.51 -21.40
CA GLU A 141 9.30 1.12 -21.28
C GLU A 141 9.23 2.50 -20.61
N ASP A 142 8.33 3.36 -21.06
CA ASP A 142 8.15 4.69 -20.48
C ASP A 142 7.64 4.62 -19.04
N LEU A 143 6.66 3.76 -18.75
CA LEU A 143 6.16 3.52 -17.40
C LEU A 143 7.30 3.07 -16.47
N THR A 144 8.09 2.10 -16.91
CA THR A 144 9.25 1.65 -16.15
C THR A 144 10.25 2.79 -15.93
N ARG A 145 10.55 3.56 -16.97
CA ARG A 145 11.52 4.66 -16.89
C ARG A 145 11.11 5.73 -15.87
N ILE A 146 9.84 6.16 -15.88
CA ILE A 146 9.38 7.26 -15.01
C ILE A 146 9.33 6.86 -13.53
N TRP A 147 9.13 5.57 -13.24
CA TRP A 147 9.06 5.03 -11.89
C TRP A 147 10.43 4.67 -11.30
N PHE A 148 11.40 4.33 -12.15
CA PHE A 148 12.70 3.83 -11.69
C PHE A 148 13.86 4.83 -11.84
N LYS A 149 13.75 5.84 -12.72
CA LYS A 149 14.83 6.83 -12.92
C LYS A 149 15.16 7.66 -11.66
N GLN A 150 14.22 7.80 -10.74
CA GLN A 150 14.41 8.45 -9.43
C GLN A 150 13.92 7.54 -8.28
N GLU A 151 13.92 6.21 -8.49
CA GLU A 151 13.62 5.20 -7.47
C GLU A 151 12.23 5.33 -6.79
N ALA A 152 11.30 6.06 -7.40
CA ALA A 152 9.96 6.31 -6.85
C ALA A 152 9.18 5.04 -6.51
N PHE A 153 9.36 3.95 -7.28
CA PHE A 153 8.67 2.70 -6.96
C PHE A 153 9.07 2.17 -5.58
N VAL A 154 10.39 2.10 -5.32
CA VAL A 154 10.91 1.64 -4.03
C VAL A 154 10.49 2.61 -2.92
N HIS A 155 10.66 3.91 -3.16
CA HIS A 155 10.32 4.95 -2.20
C HIS A 155 8.83 4.87 -1.80
N ILE A 156 7.91 4.91 -2.77
CA ILE A 156 6.47 4.98 -2.50
C ILE A 156 5.93 3.65 -1.95
N PHE A 157 6.26 2.51 -2.57
CA PHE A 157 5.64 1.22 -2.23
C PHE A 157 6.40 0.41 -1.19
N CYS A 158 7.74 0.36 -1.28
CA CYS A 158 8.54 -0.59 -0.51
C CYS A 158 9.04 -0.03 0.82
N GLY A 159 9.30 1.28 0.84
CA GLY A 159 9.96 1.97 1.94
C GLY A 159 11.48 1.72 1.94
N GLU A 160 12.22 2.78 2.20
CA GLU A 160 13.69 2.78 2.20
C GLU A 160 14.21 2.81 3.62
N ILE A 161 15.35 2.17 3.86
CA ILE A 161 16.10 2.31 5.11
C ILE A 161 17.43 2.97 4.78
N SER A 162 17.61 4.21 5.24
CA SER A 162 18.86 4.95 5.10
C SER A 162 19.57 5.04 6.44
N GLY A 163 20.71 4.37 6.54
CA GLY A 163 21.48 4.23 7.78
C GLY A 163 20.68 3.53 8.88
N SER A 164 20.93 3.90 10.14
CA SER A 164 20.27 3.33 11.31
C SER A 164 19.06 4.13 11.80
N ARG A 165 18.69 5.23 11.12
CA ARG A 165 17.78 6.23 11.70
C ARG A 165 16.69 6.79 10.79
N LYS A 166 16.72 6.54 9.48
CA LYS A 166 15.77 7.19 8.56
C LYS A 166 15.00 6.15 7.75
N ILE A 167 13.67 6.32 7.76
CA ILE A 167 12.76 5.60 6.88
C ILE A 167 12.43 6.57 5.73
N GLY A 168 12.75 6.19 4.50
CA GLY A 168 12.37 6.94 3.30
C GLY A 168 11.06 6.42 2.74
N GLY A 169 10.20 7.32 2.25
CA GLY A 169 8.97 6.94 1.57
C GLY A 169 7.96 6.25 2.49
N LEU A 170 7.54 5.03 2.13
CA LEU A 170 6.55 4.21 2.86
C LEU A 170 5.13 4.84 2.81
N HIS A 171 4.56 4.91 1.61
CA HIS A 171 3.29 5.59 1.34
C HIS A 171 2.17 4.65 0.88
N PHE A 172 2.46 3.35 0.79
CA PHE A 172 1.52 2.31 0.41
C PHE A 172 0.95 1.59 1.64
N ARG A 173 -0.38 1.66 1.84
CA ARG A 173 -1.07 1.05 2.99
C ARG A 173 -0.78 -0.44 3.17
N GLY A 174 -0.65 -1.18 2.07
CA GLY A 174 -0.34 -2.61 2.11
C GLY A 174 0.99 -2.91 2.80
N ARG A 175 1.97 -2.00 2.69
CA ARG A 175 3.28 -2.17 3.34
C ARG A 175 3.22 -2.00 4.84
N TYR A 176 2.37 -1.10 5.35
CA TYR A 176 2.11 -0.98 6.79
C TYR A 176 1.48 -2.26 7.34
N LEU A 177 0.48 -2.78 6.63
CA LEU A 177 -0.21 -3.99 7.06
C LEU A 177 0.75 -5.18 7.08
N GLN A 178 1.57 -5.34 6.03
CA GLN A 178 2.61 -6.36 6.00
C GLN A 178 3.55 -6.27 7.21
N LEU A 179 4.13 -5.08 7.46
CA LEU A 179 5.05 -4.86 8.58
C LEU A 179 4.42 -5.20 9.93
N GLN A 180 3.15 -4.85 10.13
CA GLN A 180 2.42 -5.22 11.35
C GLN A 180 2.22 -6.73 11.45
N THR A 181 1.72 -7.38 10.39
CA THR A 181 1.42 -8.82 10.40
C THR A 181 2.65 -9.69 10.58
N GLU A 182 3.81 -9.23 10.10
CA GLU A 182 5.09 -9.91 10.22
C GLU A 182 5.80 -9.59 11.55
N GLY A 183 5.19 -8.78 12.44
CA GLY A 183 5.80 -8.35 13.70
C GLY A 183 7.07 -7.51 13.50
N MET A 184 7.19 -6.85 12.35
CA MET A 184 8.34 -6.06 11.93
C MET A 184 8.13 -4.55 12.05
N GLY A 185 6.94 -4.09 12.41
CA GLY A 185 6.73 -2.68 12.68
C GLY A 185 5.36 -2.32 13.21
N GLY A 186 5.22 -1.07 13.60
CA GLY A 186 3.99 -0.49 14.10
C GLY A 186 4.12 1.02 14.35
N ARG A 187 3.08 1.60 14.92
CA ARG A 187 2.99 3.02 15.22
C ARG A 187 3.89 3.39 16.39
N LEU A 188 4.62 4.49 16.22
CA LEU A 188 5.51 5.06 17.22
C LEU A 188 4.72 5.56 18.44
N PRO A 189 4.99 5.05 19.65
CA PRO A 189 4.37 5.56 20.86
C PRO A 189 4.72 7.04 21.13
N ASN A 190 3.84 7.75 21.83
CA ASN A 190 4.05 9.14 22.26
C ASN A 190 4.33 10.13 21.12
N ASN A 191 3.71 9.94 19.95
CA ASN A 191 3.89 10.79 18.76
C ASN A 191 2.68 11.68 18.43
N THR A 192 1.68 11.77 19.31
CA THR A 192 0.39 12.45 19.05
C THR A 192 0.51 13.90 18.61
N GLY A 193 1.55 14.61 19.08
CA GLY A 193 1.84 15.99 18.68
C GLY A 193 2.29 16.16 17.22
N ARG A 194 2.55 15.07 16.48
CA ARG A 194 2.91 15.09 15.05
C ARG A 194 1.97 14.26 14.17
N GLU A 195 1.02 13.54 14.78
CA GLU A 195 0.07 12.70 14.07
C GLU A 195 -1.05 13.55 13.45
N GLU A 196 -1.38 13.26 12.19
CA GLU A 196 -2.41 13.99 11.44
C GLU A 196 -3.27 12.97 10.70
N VAL A 197 -4.59 13.04 10.91
CA VAL A 197 -5.54 12.03 10.44
C VAL A 197 -6.72 12.72 9.78
N VAL A 198 -7.08 12.28 8.59
CA VAL A 198 -8.42 12.47 8.04
C VAL A 198 -9.12 11.12 8.18
N PRO A 199 -10.05 10.95 9.15
CA PRO A 199 -10.58 9.63 9.50
C PRO A 199 -11.12 8.87 8.29
N GLY A 200 -10.66 7.63 8.12
CA GLY A 200 -11.01 6.78 6.99
C GLY A 200 -10.37 7.15 5.66
N VAL A 201 -9.55 8.20 5.57
CA VAL A 201 -8.97 8.68 4.30
C VAL A 201 -7.44 8.72 4.34
N VAL A 202 -6.85 9.49 5.26
CA VAL A 202 -5.40 9.78 5.30
C VAL A 202 -4.89 9.61 6.72
N TYR A 203 -3.76 8.92 6.85
CA TYR A 203 -3.14 8.67 8.15
C TYR A 203 -1.66 9.03 8.05
N THR A 204 -1.28 10.08 8.78
CA THR A 204 0.10 10.49 8.98
C THR A 204 0.49 10.21 10.42
N LEU A 205 1.43 9.28 10.60
CA LEU A 205 1.81 8.77 11.91
C LEU A 205 3.31 8.53 12.04
N GLY A 206 3.77 8.36 13.27
CA GLY A 206 5.13 7.92 13.53
C GLY A 206 5.22 6.40 13.37
N VAL A 207 6.34 5.91 12.87
CA VAL A 207 6.58 4.51 12.50
C VAL A 207 7.79 3.98 13.25
N VAL A 208 7.69 2.76 13.74
CA VAL A 208 8.81 1.95 14.22
C VAL A 208 8.92 0.73 13.32
N ILE A 209 10.14 0.45 12.83
CA ILE A 209 10.47 -0.75 12.07
C ILE A 209 11.58 -1.51 12.79
N LYS A 210 11.38 -2.80 12.97
CA LYS A 210 12.37 -3.76 13.46
C LYS A 210 13.15 -4.32 12.27
N ARG A 211 14.47 -4.16 12.30
CA ARG A 211 15.41 -4.75 11.33
C ARG A 211 16.49 -5.52 12.08
N GLY A 212 16.38 -6.84 12.09
CA GLY A 212 17.17 -7.68 13.00
C GLY A 212 16.92 -7.26 14.46
N ASN A 213 17.98 -6.84 15.16
CA ASN A 213 17.90 -6.38 16.55
C ASN A 213 17.76 -4.86 16.69
N GLN A 214 17.71 -4.11 15.58
CA GLN A 214 17.62 -2.66 15.60
C GLN A 214 16.18 -2.19 15.43
N LEU A 215 15.83 -1.11 16.14
CA LEU A 215 14.60 -0.36 15.94
C LEU A 215 14.91 0.94 15.22
N ILE A 216 14.31 1.11 14.06
CA ILE A 216 14.43 2.31 13.24
C ILE A 216 13.12 3.07 13.39
N ARG A 217 13.21 4.37 13.66
CA ARG A 217 12.05 5.20 13.96
C ARG A 217 12.00 6.39 13.02
N ASP A 218 10.80 6.72 12.59
CA ASP A 218 10.52 8.00 11.95
C ASP A 218 9.23 8.54 12.56
N SER A 219 9.15 9.85 12.73
CA SER A 219 8.03 10.48 13.42
C SER A 219 6.92 10.92 12.48
N LEU A 220 7.15 10.83 11.16
CA LEU A 220 6.18 11.27 10.16
C LEU A 220 6.25 10.40 8.89
N LYS A 221 5.21 9.58 8.70
CA LYS A 221 4.96 8.82 7.48
C LYS A 221 3.46 8.81 7.20
N GLY A 222 3.10 9.12 5.96
CA GLY A 222 1.71 9.26 5.53
C GLY A 222 1.33 8.19 4.52
N TYR A 223 0.12 7.64 4.65
CA TYR A 223 -0.49 6.76 3.66
C TYR A 223 -1.98 7.07 3.50
N SER A 224 -2.53 6.67 2.35
CA SER A 224 -3.96 6.79 2.06
C SER A 224 -4.60 5.49 2.49
N TYR A 225 -5.62 5.57 3.34
CA TYR A 225 -6.38 4.41 3.77
C TYR A 225 -7.28 3.87 2.67
N VAL A 226 -7.76 4.72 1.76
CA VAL A 226 -8.70 4.35 0.70
C VAL A 226 -8.04 3.86 -0.58
N THR A 227 -6.81 4.32 -0.84
CA THR A 227 -6.12 4.04 -2.12
C THR A 227 -5.30 2.77 -2.07
N ASP A 228 -5.61 1.82 -2.96
CA ASP A 228 -4.86 0.57 -3.10
C ASP A 228 -3.59 0.72 -3.94
N GLY A 229 -2.83 -0.36 -4.13
CA GLY A 229 -1.56 -0.32 -4.86
C GLY A 229 -1.72 -0.03 -6.36
N GLN A 230 -2.81 -0.51 -6.97
CA GLN A 230 -3.12 -0.23 -8.37
C GLN A 230 -3.51 1.24 -8.55
N GLU A 231 -4.40 1.75 -7.71
CA GLU A 231 -4.84 3.14 -7.78
C GLU A 231 -3.67 4.09 -7.50
N LEU A 232 -2.85 3.81 -6.50
CA LEU A 232 -1.66 4.62 -6.20
C LEU A 232 -0.70 4.68 -7.38
N LEU A 233 -0.42 3.54 -8.01
CA LEU A 233 0.42 3.45 -9.22
C LEU A 233 -0.19 4.24 -10.38
N THR A 234 -1.51 4.13 -10.55
CA THR A 234 -2.27 4.80 -11.61
C THR A 234 -2.27 6.32 -11.41
N ILE A 235 -2.68 6.80 -10.24
CA ILE A 235 -2.85 8.23 -9.94
C ILE A 235 -1.51 8.97 -10.02
N ALA A 236 -0.44 8.42 -9.45
CA ALA A 236 0.88 9.03 -9.56
C ALA A 236 1.38 9.10 -11.02
N THR A 237 1.02 8.10 -11.85
CA THR A 237 1.32 8.09 -13.29
C THR A 237 0.48 9.15 -14.05
N ILE A 238 -0.80 9.32 -13.70
CA ILE A 238 -1.64 10.41 -14.25
C ILE A 238 -1.05 11.77 -13.87
N ALA A 239 -0.67 11.96 -12.60
CA ALA A 239 -0.03 13.19 -12.12
C ALA A 239 1.25 13.49 -12.91
N PHE A 240 2.07 12.47 -13.18
CA PHE A 240 3.25 12.58 -14.02
C PHE A 240 2.90 13.06 -15.44
N LYS A 241 1.92 12.44 -16.10
CA LYS A 241 1.49 12.85 -17.46
C LYS A 241 0.95 14.28 -17.47
N ALA A 242 0.12 14.62 -16.49
CA ALA A 242 -0.49 15.95 -16.37
C ALA A 242 0.54 17.08 -16.18
N GLN A 243 1.66 16.81 -15.52
CA GLN A 243 2.72 17.82 -15.37
C GLN A 243 3.54 18.05 -16.64
N ASP A 244 3.48 17.16 -17.63
CA ASP A 244 4.27 17.22 -18.87
C ASP A 244 5.77 17.51 -18.59
N LYS A 245 6.27 18.72 -18.86
CA LYS A 245 7.67 19.13 -18.62
C LYS A 245 7.87 19.89 -17.30
N THR A 246 6.82 20.10 -16.53
CA THR A 246 6.84 20.88 -15.29
C THR A 246 7.47 20.08 -14.16
N GLU A 247 8.60 20.56 -13.66
CA GLU A 247 9.33 19.94 -12.55
C GLU A 247 8.94 20.53 -11.18
N GLY A 248 9.34 19.85 -10.11
CA GLY A 248 9.18 20.27 -8.72
C GLY A 248 7.98 19.64 -8.00
N ALA A 249 7.74 20.10 -6.77
CA ALA A 249 6.64 19.65 -5.94
C ALA A 249 5.34 20.41 -6.25
N CYS A 250 4.21 19.72 -6.14
CA CYS A 250 2.87 20.29 -6.21
C CYS A 250 1.84 19.42 -5.48
N LEU A 251 0.66 19.99 -5.19
CA LEU A 251 -0.47 19.31 -4.58
C LEU A 251 -1.43 18.78 -5.64
N TYR A 252 -1.51 17.46 -5.76
CA TYR A 252 -2.39 16.76 -6.68
C TYR A 252 -3.72 16.44 -5.99
N PRO A 253 -4.89 16.83 -6.55
CA PRO A 253 -6.18 16.39 -6.04
C PRO A 253 -6.40 14.91 -6.35
N VAL A 254 -6.75 14.14 -5.33
CA VAL A 254 -7.14 12.73 -5.48
C VAL A 254 -8.61 12.60 -5.15
N THR A 255 -9.33 11.84 -5.98
CA THR A 255 -10.63 11.28 -5.64
C THR A 255 -10.51 9.79 -5.86
N ASP A 256 -10.61 9.04 -4.78
CA ASP A 256 -10.55 7.60 -4.76
C ASP A 256 -11.76 7.02 -5.49
N ALA A 257 -11.54 6.11 -6.44
CA ALA A 257 -12.58 5.68 -7.35
C ALA A 257 -13.62 4.80 -6.65
N ASP A 258 -13.18 3.99 -5.69
CA ASP A 258 -14.01 3.03 -4.99
C ASP A 258 -14.76 3.66 -3.82
N SER A 259 -14.10 4.46 -2.99
CA SER A 259 -14.72 5.10 -1.82
C SER A 259 -15.41 6.42 -2.14
N GLY A 260 -15.07 7.07 -3.25
CA GLY A 260 -15.52 8.43 -3.59
C GLY A 260 -14.94 9.52 -2.68
N GLN A 261 -14.04 9.18 -1.76
CA GLN A 261 -13.42 10.12 -0.84
C GLN A 261 -12.30 10.89 -1.55
N SER A 262 -12.12 12.15 -1.16
CA SER A 262 -11.11 13.03 -1.74
C SER A 262 -10.06 13.45 -0.74
N PHE A 263 -8.83 13.57 -1.19
CA PHE A 263 -7.71 14.10 -0.42
C PHE A 263 -6.71 14.80 -1.34
N ARG A 264 -5.65 15.37 -0.75
CA ARG A 264 -4.55 15.98 -1.48
C ARG A 264 -3.29 15.15 -1.27
N ALA A 265 -2.56 14.94 -2.36
CA ALA A 265 -1.28 14.28 -2.33
C ALA A 265 -0.18 15.23 -2.78
N VAL A 266 0.97 15.18 -2.12
CA VAL A 266 2.19 15.82 -2.60
C VAL A 266 2.75 14.94 -3.71
N PHE A 267 2.85 15.50 -4.92
CA PHE A 267 3.53 14.88 -6.06
C PHE A 267 4.82 15.64 -6.33
N VAL A 268 5.90 14.91 -6.59
CA VAL A 268 7.19 15.49 -6.96
C VAL A 268 7.68 14.87 -8.27
N ARG A 269 7.93 15.73 -9.25
CA ARG A 269 8.60 15.38 -10.50
C ARG A 269 10.02 15.97 -10.51
N GLN A 270 11.00 15.17 -10.90
CA GLN A 270 12.34 15.66 -11.16
C GLN A 270 12.98 14.91 -12.33
N ARG A 271 13.66 15.65 -13.22
CA ARG A 271 14.42 15.07 -14.35
C ARG A 271 13.57 14.14 -15.23
N GLY A 272 12.31 14.51 -15.47
CA GLY A 272 11.39 13.71 -16.27
C GLY A 272 11.03 12.36 -15.66
N ALA A 273 11.01 12.25 -14.33
CA ALA A 273 10.62 11.08 -13.56
C ALA A 273 9.85 11.45 -12.29
N ILE A 274 9.12 10.48 -11.74
CA ILE A 274 8.46 10.59 -10.44
C ILE A 274 9.54 10.44 -9.36
N VAL A 275 9.51 11.30 -8.34
CA VAL A 275 10.37 11.17 -7.15
C VAL A 275 9.57 10.60 -5.98
N THR A 276 8.40 11.16 -5.71
CA THR A 276 7.51 10.68 -4.65
C THR A 276 6.06 11.10 -4.94
N PHE A 277 5.13 10.38 -4.32
CA PHE A 277 3.70 10.68 -4.30
C PHE A 277 3.16 10.18 -2.96
N TYR A 278 2.64 11.08 -2.13
CA TYR A 278 2.11 10.72 -0.81
C TYR A 278 0.95 11.61 -0.38
N PRO A 279 -0.03 11.08 0.34
CA PRO A 279 -1.11 11.88 0.89
C PRO A 279 -0.62 12.68 2.09
N ASP A 280 -1.25 13.83 2.29
CA ASP A 280 -1.02 14.70 3.43
C ASP A 280 -2.38 15.18 3.95
N ALA A 281 -2.54 15.21 5.26
CA ALA A 281 -3.76 15.67 5.91
C ALA A 281 -3.81 17.21 5.99
N THR A 282 -2.66 17.87 6.04
CA THR A 282 -2.55 19.33 6.11
C THR A 282 -1.60 19.94 5.06
N PRO A 283 -1.70 19.55 3.77
CA PRO A 283 -0.71 19.92 2.77
C PRO A 283 -0.65 21.42 2.52
N GLN A 284 0.56 21.91 2.34
CA GLN A 284 0.83 23.28 1.92
C GLN A 284 1.65 23.27 0.62
N GLY A 285 1.29 24.14 -0.31
CA GLY A 285 2.01 24.27 -1.58
C GLY A 285 1.12 24.66 -2.74
N ARG A 286 1.74 24.81 -3.91
CA ARG A 286 1.04 25.09 -5.16
C ARG A 286 0.28 23.87 -5.66
N SER A 287 -0.85 24.08 -6.35
CA SER A 287 -1.55 22.98 -7.03
C SER A 287 -0.78 22.46 -8.24
N CYS A 288 -0.94 21.18 -8.54
CA CYS A 288 -0.43 20.58 -9.77
C CYS A 288 -1.22 21.09 -10.99
N GLN A 289 -0.59 21.03 -12.18
CA GLN A 289 -1.33 21.20 -13.44
C GLN A 289 -2.45 20.14 -13.56
N PRO A 290 -3.65 20.53 -14.04
CA PRO A 290 -4.73 19.58 -14.26
C PRO A 290 -4.39 18.61 -15.40
N PRO A 291 -4.95 17.39 -15.40
CA PRO A 291 -4.88 16.50 -16.56
C PRO A 291 -5.43 17.22 -17.81
N ARG A 292 -4.77 17.01 -18.95
CA ARG A 292 -5.23 17.49 -20.26
C ARG A 292 -6.05 16.42 -20.97
#